data_AF-A0A4Q4YUR9-F1
#
_entry.id   AF-A0A4Q4YUR9-F1
#
_cell.length_a   1.000
_cell.length_b   1.000
_cell.length_c   1.000
_cell.angle_alpha   90.00
_cell.angle_beta   90.00
_cell.angle_gamma   90.00
#
_symmetry.space_group_name_H-M   'P 1'
#
loop_
_entity.id
_entity.type
_entity.pdbx_description
1 polymer ?
#
loop_
_entity_poly.entity_id
_entity_poly.type
_entity_poly.pdbx_seq_one_letter_code
_entity_poly.pdbx_strand_id
1 'polypeptide(L)'
;MCDWEEFLFVCNHSVLRLKSYCHFARNDPNHQCLGVKVLRDSWYQDGMLCDGCVASGFRLHNGMIWQVPRSAGQMRHQPGAGGHR
;
A
#
# COMPACT_ATOMS: atom_id res chain seq x y z
N MET A 1 -17.32 -4.11 18.27
CA MET A 1 -16.56 -3.10 17.49
C MET A 1 -15.74 -3.84 16.44
N CYS A 2 -15.38 -3.20 15.34
CA CYS A 2 -14.45 -3.80 14.38
C CYS A 2 -13.03 -3.57 14.87
N ASP A 3 -12.23 -4.61 14.85
CA ASP A 3 -10.85 -4.56 15.31
C ASP A 3 -9.92 -4.39 14.12
N TRP A 4 -8.95 -3.49 14.27
CA TRP A 4 -7.96 -3.14 13.26
C TRP A 4 -6.56 -3.36 13.81
N GLU A 5 -5.63 -3.59 12.91
CA GLU A 5 -4.19 -3.64 13.17
C GLU A 5 -3.51 -2.58 12.30
N GLU A 6 -2.47 -1.97 12.85
CA GLU A 6 -1.62 -1.02 12.13
C GLU A 6 -0.28 -1.69 11.81
N PHE A 7 0.24 -1.42 10.61
CA PHE A 7 1.55 -1.87 10.16
C PHE A 7 2.40 -0.64 9.86
N LEU A 8 3.47 -0.44 10.62
CA LEU A 8 4.40 0.67 10.50
C LEU A 8 5.64 0.24 9.72
N PHE A 9 6.00 0.96 8.67
CA PHE A 9 7.13 0.62 7.79
C PHE A 9 8.32 1.53 8.04
N VAL A 10 9.54 1.08 7.67
CA VAL A 10 10.77 1.88 7.85
C VAL A 10 10.79 3.16 7.03
N CYS A 11 9.92 3.27 6.02
CA CYS A 11 9.70 4.50 5.25
C CYS A 11 8.75 5.50 5.92
N ASN A 12 8.40 5.31 7.19
CA ASN A 12 7.49 6.16 7.97
C ASN A 12 6.07 6.25 7.40
N HIS A 13 5.64 5.22 6.67
CA HIS A 13 4.25 5.03 6.26
C HIS A 13 3.59 4.02 7.18
N SER A 14 2.28 4.12 7.35
CA SER A 14 1.48 3.09 8.02
C SER A 14 0.31 2.61 7.18
N VAL A 15 -0.11 1.37 7.41
CA VAL A 15 -1.28 0.76 6.78
C VAL A 15 -2.15 0.14 7.86
N LEU A 16 -3.45 0.44 7.80
CA LEU A 16 -4.45 -0.20 8.66
C LEU A 16 -5.08 -1.40 7.95
N ARG A 17 -5.16 -2.53 8.63
CA ARG A 17 -5.87 -3.73 8.16
C ARG A 17 -6.95 -4.13 9.16
N LEU A 18 -8.06 -4.60 8.64
CA LEU A 18 -9.13 -5.13 9.47
C LEU A 18 -8.75 -6.52 9.98
N LYS A 19 -8.74 -6.69 11.30
CA LYS A 19 -8.47 -7.96 11.99
C LYS A 19 -9.76 -8.78 12.15
N SER A 20 -10.84 -8.13 12.58
CA SER A 20 -12.13 -8.78 12.77
C SER A 20 -13.30 -7.81 12.64
N TYR A 21 -14.39 -8.32 12.07
CA TYR A 21 -15.66 -7.62 12.03
C TYR A 21 -16.38 -7.68 13.38
N CYS A 22 -17.13 -6.62 13.70
CA CYS A 22 -18.12 -6.68 14.76
C CYS A 22 -19.31 -7.57 14.36
N HIS A 23 -20.19 -7.91 15.30
CA HIS A 23 -21.38 -8.73 15.03
C HIS A 23 -22.23 -8.17 13.88
N PHE A 24 -22.46 -6.86 13.85
CA PHE A 24 -23.26 -6.22 12.80
C PHE A 24 -22.56 -6.24 11.44
N ALA A 25 -21.31 -5.78 11.38
CA ALA A 25 -20.55 -5.70 10.14
C ALA A 25 -20.23 -7.09 9.55
N ARG A 26 -20.16 -8.14 10.37
CA ARG A 26 -19.98 -9.52 9.89
C ARG A 26 -21.20 -10.02 9.11
N ASN A 27 -22.38 -9.51 9.44
CA ASN A 27 -23.65 -9.97 8.87
C ASN A 27 -24.22 -8.99 7.82
N ASP A 28 -23.63 -7.82 7.66
CA ASP A 28 -24.00 -6.86 6.62
C ASP A 28 -23.42 -7.30 5.25
N PRO A 29 -24.21 -7.34 4.16
CA PRO A 29 -23.71 -7.75 2.84
C PRO A 29 -22.53 -6.93 2.33
N ASN A 30 -22.48 -5.64 2.70
CA ASN A 30 -21.41 -4.72 2.32
C ASN A 30 -20.32 -4.62 3.41
N HIS A 31 -20.43 -5.42 4.46
CA HIS A 31 -19.58 -5.41 5.65
C HIS A 31 -19.41 -4.01 6.27
N GLN A 32 -20.45 -3.19 6.21
CA GLN A 32 -20.42 -1.82 6.70
C GLN A 32 -20.35 -1.78 8.23
N CYS A 33 -19.40 -1.01 8.75
CA CYS A 33 -19.29 -0.72 10.17
C CYS A 33 -19.55 0.77 10.42
N LEU A 34 -20.72 1.10 10.96
CA LEU A 34 -21.09 2.45 11.41
C LEU A 34 -20.72 2.70 12.88
N GLY A 35 -20.27 1.65 13.59
CA GLY A 35 -19.82 1.74 14.98
C GLY A 35 -18.34 2.09 15.12
N VAL A 36 -17.89 2.15 16.38
CA VAL A 36 -16.48 2.43 16.74
C VAL A 36 -15.55 1.37 16.16
N LYS A 37 -14.41 1.85 15.64
CA LYS A 37 -13.26 1.06 15.19
C LYS A 37 -12.21 1.07 16.30
N VAL A 38 -11.66 -0.10 16.63
CA VAL A 38 -10.65 -0.25 17.68
C VAL A 38 -9.35 -0.69 17.04
N LEU A 39 -8.28 0.08 17.22
CA LEU A 39 -6.93 -0.36 16.91
C LEU A 39 -6.45 -1.27 18.05
N ARG A 40 -6.12 -2.52 17.75
CA ARG A 40 -5.69 -3.51 18.74
C ARG A 40 -4.19 -3.50 18.92
N ASP A 41 -3.48 -3.62 17.81
CA ASP A 41 -2.05 -3.82 17.77
C ASP A 41 -1.44 -2.96 16.67
N SER A 42 -0.22 -2.47 16.92
CA SER A 42 0.62 -1.81 15.93
C SER A 42 1.90 -2.65 15.76
N TRP A 43 2.20 -3.03 14.53
CA TRP A 43 3.30 -3.92 14.17
C TRP A 43 4.33 -3.17 13.38
N TYR A 44 5.55 -3.07 13.91
CA TYR A 44 6.66 -2.54 13.16
C TYR A 44 7.17 -3.59 12.16
N GLN A 45 7.21 -3.22 10.89
CA GLN A 45 7.68 -4.06 9.79
C GLN A 45 9.16 -3.77 9.57
N ASP A 46 9.98 -4.31 10.47
CA ASP A 46 11.43 -4.15 10.43
C ASP A 46 12.00 -4.53 9.05
N GLY A 47 12.82 -3.64 8.50
CA GLY A 47 13.46 -3.87 7.21
C GLY A 47 12.52 -3.88 6.00
N MET A 48 11.25 -3.47 6.15
CA MET A 48 10.28 -3.46 5.05
C MET A 48 9.82 -2.05 4.69
N LEU A 49 9.80 -1.79 3.38
CA LEU A 49 9.13 -0.63 2.80
C LEU A 49 7.65 -0.93 2.57
N CYS A 50 6.80 0.10 2.61
CA CYS A 50 5.42 -0.05 2.20
C CYS A 50 5.31 -0.26 0.67
N ASP A 51 4.21 -0.87 0.23
CA ASP A 51 3.96 -1.16 -1.19
C ASP A 51 4.04 0.11 -2.08
N GLY A 52 3.60 1.26 -1.57
CA GLY A 52 3.68 2.53 -2.29
C GLY A 52 5.12 2.95 -2.57
N CYS A 53 6.01 2.87 -1.58
CA CYS A 53 7.43 3.14 -1.76
C CYS A 53 8.07 2.14 -2.73
N VAL A 54 7.75 0.85 -2.61
CA VAL A 54 8.26 -0.19 -3.53
C VAL A 54 7.83 0.09 -4.97
N ALA A 55 6.57 0.49 -5.19
CA ALA A 55 6.01 0.82 -6.49
C ALA A 55 6.60 2.12 -7.09
N SER A 56 6.92 3.10 -6.24
CA SER A 56 7.62 4.33 -6.64
C SER A 56 9.10 4.12 -6.96
N GLY A 57 9.62 2.90 -6.79
CA GLY A 57 11.01 2.55 -7.09
C GLY A 57 11.96 2.77 -5.92
N PHE A 58 11.46 2.83 -4.68
CA PHE A 58 12.34 2.80 -3.51
C PHE A 58 12.74 1.37 -3.17
N ARG A 59 13.96 1.21 -2.67
CA ARG A 59 14.54 -0.05 -2.18
C ARG A 59 15.27 0.21 -0.87
N LEU A 60 15.20 -0.75 0.05
CA LEU A 60 16.01 -0.72 1.27
C LEU A 60 17.32 -1.44 0.98
N HIS A 61 18.44 -0.78 1.23
CA HIS A 61 19.78 -1.36 1.08
C HIS A 61 20.63 -0.94 2.29
N ASN A 62 21.09 -1.94 3.06
CA ASN A 62 21.90 -1.74 4.28
C ASN A 62 21.28 -0.72 5.25
N GLY A 63 19.97 -0.78 5.48
CA GLY A 63 19.25 0.14 6.38
C GLY A 63 18.98 1.53 5.81
N MET A 64 19.46 1.85 4.61
CA MET A 64 19.20 3.12 3.92
C MET A 64 18.19 2.94 2.78
N ILE A 65 17.30 3.92 2.63
CA ILE A 65 16.29 3.93 1.58
C ILE A 65 16.83 4.65 0.36
N TRP A 66 16.85 3.97 -0.78
CA TRP A 66 17.35 4.48 -2.05
C TRP A 66 16.24 4.50 -3.09
N GLN A 67 16.14 5.59 -3.85
CA GLN A 67 15.35 5.61 -5.06
C GLN A 67 16.18 5.02 -6.19
N VAL A 68 15.82 3.85 -6.70
CA VAL A 68 16.42 3.40 -7.96
C VAL A 68 15.89 4.29 -9.08
N PRO A 69 16.75 4.87 -9.91
CA PRO A 69 16.30 5.55 -11.12
C PRO A 69 15.44 4.56 -11.90
N ARG A 70 14.22 4.97 -12.27
CA ARG A 70 13.47 4.23 -13.28
C ARG A 70 14.36 4.24 -14.52
N SER A 71 15.05 3.13 -14.79
CA SER A 71 15.77 2.95 -16.04
C SER A 71 14.84 3.41 -17.17
N ALA A 72 15.33 4.34 -17.99
CA ALA A 72 14.61 4.92 -19.12
C ALA A 72 14.41 3.85 -20.20
N GLY A 73 13.58 2.86 -19.91
CA GLY A 73 13.42 1.62 -20.64
C GLY A 73 11.95 1.29 -20.89
N GLN A 74 11.15 2.29 -21.22
CA GLN A 74 9.89 2.08 -21.92
C GLN A 74 9.61 3.28 -22.84
N MET A 75 10.52 3.50 -23.81
CA MET A 75 10.06 4.07 -25.08
C MET A 75 9.05 3.08 -25.65
N ARG A 76 7.76 3.34 -25.43
CA ARG A 76 6.75 2.90 -26.37
C ARG A 76 7.13 3.54 -27.70
N HIS A 77 7.73 2.78 -28.61
CA HIS A 77 7.70 3.12 -30.02
C HIS A 77 6.22 3.20 -30.41
N GLN A 78 5.67 4.41 -30.49
CA GLN A 78 4.56 4.67 -31.37
C GLN A 78 5.11 4.54 -32.79
N PRO A 79 4.61 3.61 -33.62
CA PRO A 79 4.85 3.73 -35.05
C PRO A 79 4.07 4.96 -35.51
N GLY A 80 4.78 6.05 -35.78
CA GLY A 80 4.26 7.15 -36.57
C GLY A 80 4.25 6.74 -38.04
N ALA A 81 3.10 6.87 -38.69
CA ALA A 81 2.94 7.36 -40.07
C ALA A 81 1.51 7.13 -40.55
N GLY A 82 0.90 8.16 -41.14
CA GLY A 82 -0.33 7.99 -41.92
C GLY A 82 -1.27 9.19 -41.92
N GLY A 83 -0.76 10.41 -42.09
CA GLY A 83 -1.61 11.50 -42.58
C GLY A 83 -1.77 11.33 -44.08
N HIS A 84 -3.00 11.22 -44.57
CA HIS A 84 -3.38 11.57 -45.95
C HIS A 84 -4.90 11.83 -46.04
N ARG A 85 -5.21 13.07 -46.46
CA ARG A 85 -6.45 13.62 -47.03
C ARG A 85 -7.67 13.78 -46.14
#